data_AF-A0A6I4YW85-F1
#
_entry.id   AF-A0A6I4YW85-F1
#
_cell.length_a   1.000
_cell.length_b   1.000
_cell.length_c   1.000
_cell.angle_alpha   90.00
_cell.angle_beta   90.00
_cell.angle_gamma   90.00
#
_symmetry.space_group_name_H-M   'P 1'
#
loop_
_entity.id
_entity.type
_entity.pdbx_description
1 polymer ?
#
loop_
_entity_poly.entity_id
_entity_poly.type
_entity_poly.pdbx_seq_one_letter_code
_entity_poly.pdbx_strand_id
1 'polypeptide(L)'
;MTSPNTPLSHDTHQPIILPQLSIFVVLVHSDAEPTKPARIVGWDILHYDEGTEPPSYKTPEGYKAFYLPDMTQETWDDIQYNQNGLGGCAAYFEGKIIPFTPTPYIPPLKDQAQTSLQAVQQQASMVSAMGESFGPKMRDYVQVLRAIVNGSDTTSTVLPTAPSEPTQ
;
A
#
# COMPACT_ATOMS: atom_id res chain seq x y z
N MET A 1 -85.98 6.48 -19.52
CA MET A 1 -84.65 5.93 -19.89
C MET A 1 -83.63 6.61 -19.02
N THR A 2 -83.23 5.98 -17.91
CA THR A 2 -82.20 6.47 -16.99
C THR A 2 -81.16 5.38 -16.86
N SER A 3 -80.00 5.55 -17.51
CA SER A 3 -78.84 4.68 -17.29
C SER A 3 -78.11 5.11 -16.02
N PRO A 4 -77.69 4.17 -15.15
CA PRO A 4 -76.84 4.47 -14.01
C PRO A 4 -75.38 4.61 -14.46
N ASN A 5 -74.72 5.65 -13.97
CA ASN A 5 -73.31 5.91 -14.20
C ASN A 5 -72.49 5.17 -13.13
N THR A 6 -71.76 4.12 -13.51
CA THR A 6 -70.86 3.38 -12.62
C THR A 6 -69.54 4.16 -12.48
N PRO A 7 -69.04 4.44 -11.26
CA PRO A 7 -67.73 5.05 -11.10
C PRO A 7 -66.62 4.04 -11.40
N LEU A 8 -65.75 4.40 -12.34
CA LEU A 8 -64.51 3.69 -12.67
C LEU A 8 -63.58 3.72 -11.45
N SER A 9 -63.39 2.58 -10.79
CA SER A 9 -62.34 2.44 -9.76
C SER A 9 -60.97 2.50 -10.45
N HIS A 10 -60.28 3.62 -10.32
CA HIS A 10 -58.86 3.72 -10.66
C HIS A 10 -58.06 3.01 -9.56
N ASP A 11 -57.78 1.75 -9.81
CA ASP A 11 -56.78 1.00 -9.05
C ASP A 11 -55.41 1.64 -9.29
N THR A 12 -54.96 2.44 -8.32
CA THR A 12 -53.66 3.11 -8.37
C THR A 12 -52.60 2.12 -7.87
N HIS A 13 -52.12 1.26 -8.76
CA HIS A 13 -50.89 0.51 -8.53
C HIS A 13 -49.71 1.49 -8.60
N GLN A 14 -49.39 2.16 -7.50
CA GLN A 14 -48.08 2.80 -7.39
C GLN A 14 -47.01 1.69 -7.34
N PRO A 15 -45.96 1.76 -8.17
CA PRO A 15 -44.87 0.80 -8.07
C PRO A 15 -44.23 0.91 -6.67
N ILE A 16 -44.11 -0.23 -6.00
CA ILE A 16 -43.38 -0.32 -4.73
C ILE A 16 -41.91 -0.02 -5.06
N ILE A 17 -41.43 1.16 -4.65
CA ILE A 17 -40.00 1.49 -4.73
C ILE A 17 -39.35 0.82 -3.53
N LEU A 18 -38.63 -0.27 -3.77
CA LEU A 18 -37.80 -0.92 -2.74
C LEU A 18 -36.60 -0.02 -2.43
N PRO A 19 -36.12 0.02 -1.18
CA PRO A 19 -34.91 0.74 -0.87
C PRO A 19 -33.71 0.10 -1.57
N GLN A 20 -32.84 0.94 -2.13
CA GLN A 20 -31.64 0.51 -2.81
C GLN A 20 -30.52 0.31 -1.78
N LEU A 21 -29.86 -0.85 -1.84
CA LEU A 21 -28.70 -1.21 -1.03
C LEU A 21 -27.42 -1.10 -1.86
N SER A 22 -26.30 -0.87 -1.17
CA SER A 22 -24.97 -0.75 -1.78
C SER A 22 -24.00 -1.73 -1.14
N ILE A 23 -23.16 -2.36 -1.97
CA ILE A 23 -21.99 -3.11 -1.51
C ILE A 23 -20.74 -2.43 -2.05
N PHE A 24 -19.84 -2.11 -1.14
CA PHE A 24 -18.57 -1.47 -1.47
C PHE A 24 -17.50 -2.52 -1.71
N VAL A 25 -16.75 -2.36 -2.80
CA VAL A 25 -15.74 -3.31 -3.25
C VAL A 25 -14.42 -2.59 -3.43
N VAL A 26 -13.34 -3.18 -2.93
CA VAL A 26 -11.97 -2.72 -3.20
C VAL A 26 -11.18 -3.79 -3.92
N LEU A 27 -10.32 -3.37 -4.85
CA LEU A 27 -9.41 -4.24 -5.58
C LEU A 27 -7.99 -4.10 -5.05
N VAL A 28 -7.31 -5.22 -4.92
CA VAL A 28 -5.87 -5.30 -4.66
C VAL A 28 -5.22 -6.27 -5.65
N HIS A 29 -3.90 -6.21 -5.80
CA HIS A 29 -3.19 -7.21 -6.60
C HIS A 29 -3.32 -8.61 -5.97
N SER A 30 -3.41 -9.63 -6.83
CA SER A 30 -3.63 -11.02 -6.41
C SER A 30 -2.47 -11.62 -5.61
N ASP A 31 -1.27 -11.07 -5.73
CA ASP A 31 -0.07 -11.44 -4.96
C ASP A 31 -0.05 -10.83 -3.54
N ALA A 32 -1.01 -9.98 -3.20
CA ALA A 32 -1.11 -9.41 -1.87
C ALA A 32 -1.27 -10.49 -0.78
N GLU A 33 -0.42 -10.40 0.24
CA GLU A 33 -0.45 -11.30 1.39
C GLU A 33 -1.64 -10.95 2.31
N PRO A 34 -2.45 -11.94 2.74
CA PRO A 34 -3.64 -11.68 3.56
C PRO A 34 -3.32 -11.12 4.95
N THR A 35 -2.09 -11.30 5.42
CA THR A 35 -1.60 -10.84 6.74
C THR A 35 -0.90 -9.48 6.69
N LYS A 36 -0.88 -8.80 5.54
CA LYS A 36 -0.25 -7.48 5.38
C LYS A 36 -1.24 -6.48 4.76
N PRO A 37 -1.14 -5.19 5.09
CA PRO A 37 -1.89 -4.16 4.37
C PRO A 37 -1.62 -4.22 2.87
N ALA A 38 -2.69 -4.43 2.10
CA ALA A 38 -2.62 -4.58 0.66
C ALA A 38 -3.02 -3.26 -0.01
N ARG A 39 -2.15 -2.72 -0.88
CA ARG A 39 -2.45 -1.46 -1.58
C ARG A 39 -3.73 -1.61 -2.41
N ILE A 40 -4.67 -0.70 -2.20
CA ILE A 40 -5.89 -0.60 -3.01
C ILE A 40 -5.51 0.03 -4.35
N VAL A 41 -5.92 -0.63 -5.43
CA VAL A 41 -5.64 -0.23 -6.83
C VAL A 41 -6.90 0.11 -7.61
N GLY A 42 -8.07 -0.18 -7.04
CA GLY A 42 -9.37 0.12 -7.61
C GLY A 42 -10.47 -0.05 -6.58
N TRP A 43 -11.65 0.47 -6.92
CA TRP A 43 -12.80 0.56 -6.03
C TRP A 43 -14.06 0.52 -6.88
N ASP A 44 -15.13 -0.07 -6.38
CA ASP A 44 -16.43 -0.04 -7.05
C ASP A 44 -17.57 -0.10 -6.03
N ILE A 45 -18.76 0.32 -6.46
CA ILE A 45 -20.00 0.23 -5.69
C ILE A 45 -20.99 -0.59 -6.49
N LEU A 46 -21.50 -1.66 -5.90
CA LEU A 46 -22.54 -2.47 -6.48
C LEU A 46 -23.88 -2.12 -5.84
N HIS A 47 -24.82 -1.67 -6.66
CA HIS A 47 -26.17 -1.34 -6.21
C HIS A 47 -27.16 -2.47 -6.51
N TYR A 48 -28.10 -2.70 -5.60
CA TYR A 48 -29.14 -3.72 -5.73
C TYR A 48 -30.37 -3.35 -4.90
N ASP A 49 -31.53 -3.92 -5.24
CA ASP A 49 -32.76 -3.64 -4.51
C ASP A 49 -32.87 -4.55 -3.28
N GLU A 50 -33.37 -4.02 -2.17
CA GLU A 50 -33.61 -4.82 -0.96
C GLU A 50 -34.52 -6.02 -1.27
N GLY A 51 -34.11 -7.21 -0.82
CA GLY A 51 -34.82 -8.46 -1.11
C GLY A 51 -34.45 -9.13 -2.44
N THR A 52 -33.53 -8.55 -3.21
CA THR A 52 -32.90 -9.20 -4.38
C THR A 52 -31.54 -9.79 -4.02
N GLU A 53 -31.07 -10.76 -4.83
CA GLU A 53 -29.74 -11.33 -4.67
C GLU A 53 -28.67 -10.29 -5.00
N PRO A 54 -27.64 -10.10 -4.14
CA PRO A 54 -26.60 -9.15 -4.44
C PRO A 54 -25.82 -9.50 -5.72
N PRO A 55 -25.51 -8.52 -6.57
CA PRO A 55 -24.70 -8.74 -7.76
C PRO A 55 -23.28 -9.20 -7.38
N SER A 56 -22.73 -10.12 -8.17
CA SER A 56 -21.34 -10.54 -8.02
C SER A 56 -20.40 -9.57 -8.73
N TYR A 57 -19.30 -9.19 -8.07
CA TYR A 57 -18.25 -8.39 -8.72
C TYR A 57 -17.41 -9.24 -9.70
N LYS A 58 -17.24 -8.76 -10.94
CA LYS A 58 -16.35 -9.39 -11.93
C LYS A 58 -14.91 -8.93 -11.71
N THR A 59 -14.13 -9.73 -10.97
CA THR A 59 -12.73 -9.43 -10.68
C THR A 59 -11.84 -9.58 -11.94
N PRO A 60 -11.09 -8.56 -12.35
CA PRO A 60 -10.12 -8.68 -13.44
C PRO A 60 -8.98 -9.66 -13.12
N GLU A 61 -8.39 -10.27 -14.15
CA GLU A 61 -7.25 -11.17 -13.99
C GLU A 61 -6.07 -10.44 -13.32
N GLY A 62 -5.41 -11.12 -12.37
CA GLY A 62 -4.30 -10.56 -11.60
C GLY A 62 -4.71 -9.77 -10.35
N TYR A 63 -6.00 -9.66 -10.04
CA TYR A 63 -6.53 -8.94 -8.89
C TYR A 63 -7.40 -9.83 -7.99
N LYS A 64 -7.67 -9.32 -6.78
CA LYS A 64 -8.65 -9.84 -5.83
C LYS A 64 -9.59 -8.72 -5.42
N ALA A 65 -10.89 -9.02 -5.36
CA ALA A 65 -11.90 -8.10 -4.86
C ALA A 65 -12.24 -8.45 -3.39
N PHE A 66 -12.32 -7.42 -2.54
CA PHE A 66 -12.77 -7.53 -1.17
C PHE A 66 -14.03 -6.71 -0.96
N TYR A 67 -15.05 -7.35 -0.39
CA TYR A 67 -16.31 -6.71 -0.03
C TYR A 67 -16.22 -6.07 1.35
N LEU A 68 -16.79 -4.88 1.48
CA LEU A 68 -16.83 -4.11 2.72
C LEU A 68 -18.29 -3.94 3.15
N PRO A 69 -18.92 -4.95 3.78
CA PRO A 69 -20.35 -4.93 4.09
C PRO A 69 -20.72 -3.90 5.17
N ASP A 70 -19.79 -3.56 6.07
CA ASP A 70 -20.01 -2.57 7.13
C ASP A 70 -19.68 -1.13 6.69
N MET A 71 -19.31 -0.94 5.41
CA MET A 71 -19.00 0.38 4.88
C MET A 71 -20.29 1.17 4.62
N THR A 72 -20.29 2.43 5.02
CA THR A 72 -21.40 3.35 4.75
C THR A 72 -21.07 4.24 3.56
N GLN A 73 -22.10 4.75 2.87
CA GLN A 73 -21.92 5.72 1.78
C GLN A 73 -21.18 6.97 2.24
N GLU A 74 -21.49 7.50 3.43
CA GLU A 74 -20.82 8.68 3.98
C GLU A 74 -19.33 8.45 4.20
N THR A 75 -18.96 7.31 4.82
CA THR A 75 -17.55 6.95 5.04
C THR A 75 -16.83 6.72 3.71
N TRP A 76 -17.51 6.08 2.76
CA TRP A 76 -16.98 5.83 1.43
C TRP A 76 -16.70 7.13 0.68
N ASP A 77 -17.66 8.06 0.66
CA ASP A 77 -17.52 9.36 0.02
C ASP A 77 -16.40 10.17 0.67
N ASP A 78 -16.27 10.14 2.00
CA ASP A 78 -15.16 10.82 2.68
C ASP A 78 -13.78 10.24 2.31
N ILE A 79 -13.70 8.91 2.16
CA ILE A 79 -12.50 8.23 1.64
C ILE A 79 -12.22 8.62 0.18
N GLN A 80 -13.23 8.85 -0.64
CA GLN A 80 -13.01 9.25 -2.03
C GLN A 80 -12.63 10.73 -2.18
N TYR A 81 -13.34 11.63 -1.49
CA TYR A 81 -13.21 13.08 -1.69
C TYR A 81 -12.15 13.71 -0.80
N ASN A 82 -12.08 13.33 0.47
CA ASN A 82 -11.15 13.91 1.44
C ASN A 82 -10.00 12.95 1.75
N GLN A 83 -9.98 11.80 1.06
CA GLN A 83 -9.10 10.69 1.36
C GLN A 83 -9.25 10.22 2.81
N ASN A 84 -10.26 10.63 3.58
CA ASN A 84 -10.34 10.43 5.04
C ASN A 84 -9.00 10.66 5.78
N GLY A 85 -8.21 11.65 5.33
CA GLY A 85 -6.86 11.90 5.87
C GLY A 85 -5.79 10.84 5.54
N LEU A 86 -6.06 9.91 4.61
CA LEU A 86 -5.19 8.78 4.22
C LEU A 86 -4.02 9.19 3.30
N GLY A 87 -3.87 10.48 2.96
CA GLY A 87 -2.66 11.01 2.30
C GLY A 87 -2.39 10.48 0.88
N GLY A 88 -3.42 9.99 0.18
CA GLY A 88 -3.40 9.67 -1.25
C GLY A 88 -3.14 8.20 -1.55
N CYS A 89 -2.80 7.39 -0.55
CA CYS A 89 -2.61 5.95 -0.70
C CYS A 89 -3.39 5.19 0.38
N ALA A 90 -4.27 4.29 -0.04
CA ALA A 90 -5.08 3.47 0.85
C ALA A 90 -4.73 1.99 0.73
N ALA A 91 -4.91 1.26 1.83
CA ALA A 91 -4.72 -0.17 1.89
C ALA A 91 -5.95 -0.85 2.47
N TYR A 92 -6.22 -2.06 1.98
CA TYR A 92 -7.14 -2.98 2.59
C TYR A 92 -6.39 -3.80 3.64
N PHE A 93 -6.94 -3.86 4.85
CA PHE A 93 -6.45 -4.74 5.91
C PHE A 93 -7.61 -5.15 6.81
N GLU A 94 -7.85 -6.46 6.94
CA GLU A 94 -8.86 -7.04 7.83
C GLU A 94 -10.25 -6.39 7.75
N GLY A 95 -10.77 -6.20 6.52
CA GLY A 95 -12.10 -5.62 6.32
C GLY A 95 -12.16 -4.09 6.44
N LYS A 96 -11.01 -3.41 6.57
CA LYS A 96 -10.94 -1.95 6.72
C LYS A 96 -10.06 -1.32 5.65
N ILE A 97 -10.37 -0.07 5.36
CA ILE A 97 -9.52 0.82 4.55
C ILE A 97 -8.67 1.63 5.54
N ILE A 98 -7.35 1.52 5.43
CA ILE A 98 -6.38 2.19 6.29
C ILE A 98 -5.35 2.96 5.45
N PRO A 99 -4.54 3.86 6.03
CA PRO A 99 -3.47 4.53 5.29
C PRO A 99 -2.48 3.48 4.78
N PHE A 100 -2.12 3.55 3.51
CA PHE A 100 -1.04 2.71 2.98
C PHE A 100 0.29 3.40 3.22
N THR A 101 1.11 2.81 4.09
CA THR A 101 2.51 3.16 4.24
C THR A 101 3.35 2.10 3.53
N PRO A 102 3.93 2.40 2.34
CA PRO A 102 4.85 1.46 1.72
C PRO A 102 5.99 1.16 2.68
N THR A 103 6.35 -0.11 2.84
CA THR A 103 7.57 -0.47 3.58
C THR A 103 8.76 0.25 2.94
N PRO A 104 9.58 0.97 3.72
CA PRO A 104 10.77 1.62 3.19
C PRO A 104 11.61 0.59 2.43
N TYR A 105 11.96 0.89 1.19
CA TYR A 105 12.91 0.07 0.46
C TYR A 105 14.26 0.14 1.18
N ILE A 106 14.71 -0.99 1.70
CA ILE A 106 16.06 -1.15 2.24
C ILE A 106 16.91 -1.72 1.12
N PRO A 107 17.88 -0.98 0.57
CA PRO A 107 18.76 -1.51 -0.47
C PRO A 107 19.47 -2.78 0.01
N PRO A 108 19.76 -3.74 -0.89
CA PRO A 108 20.61 -4.87 -0.56
C PRO A 108 21.90 -4.43 0.16
N LEU A 109 22.36 -5.24 1.14
CA LEU A 109 23.53 -4.90 1.95
C LEU A 109 24.78 -4.62 1.09
N LYS A 110 24.89 -5.30 -0.05
CA LYS A 110 25.92 -5.06 -1.07
C LYS A 110 25.87 -3.64 -1.63
N ASP A 111 24.69 -3.14 -1.97
CA ASP A 111 24.52 -1.80 -2.53
C ASP A 111 24.84 -0.74 -1.47
N GLN A 112 24.39 -0.96 -0.24
CA GLN A 112 24.74 -0.10 0.90
C GLN A 112 26.27 -0.03 1.10
N ALA A 113 26.96 -1.18 1.03
CA ALA A 113 28.41 -1.23 1.18
C ALA A 113 29.15 -0.56 0.00
N GLN A 114 28.63 -0.65 -1.22
CA GLN A 114 29.18 0.08 -2.37
C GLN A 114 29.07 1.59 -2.19
N THR A 115 27.92 2.10 -1.75
CA THR A 115 27.74 3.52 -1.43
C THR A 115 28.72 3.97 -0.34
N SER A 116 28.88 3.18 0.72
CA SER A 116 29.83 3.49 1.78
C SER A 116 31.29 3.48 1.30
N LEU A 117 31.69 2.56 0.41
CA LEU A 117 33.04 2.58 -0.18
C LEU A 117 33.30 3.83 -1.02
N GLN A 118 32.29 4.39 -1.69
CA GLN A 118 32.44 5.66 -2.40
C GLN A 118 32.70 6.81 -1.42
N ALA A 119 32.00 6.86 -0.28
CA ALA A 119 32.25 7.84 0.77
C ALA A 119 33.66 7.68 1.37
N VAL A 120 34.09 6.43 1.63
CA VAL A 120 35.47 6.13 2.03
C VAL A 120 36.48 6.67 1.03
N GLN A 121 36.24 6.53 -0.27
CA GLN A 121 37.18 6.98 -1.30
C GLN A 121 37.35 8.51 -1.27
N GLN A 122 36.28 9.26 -0.97
CA GLN A 122 36.35 10.71 -0.77
C GLN A 122 37.20 11.04 0.46
N GLN A 123 36.96 10.35 1.58
CA GLN A 123 37.75 10.51 2.81
C GLN A 123 39.23 10.18 2.60
N ALA A 124 39.53 9.12 1.84
CA ALA A 124 40.89 8.68 1.54
C ALA A 124 41.65 9.76 0.78
N SER A 125 40.97 10.46 -0.13
CA SER A 125 41.54 11.55 -0.91
C SER A 125 41.89 12.75 -0.01
N MET A 126 41.02 13.09 0.95
CA MET A 126 41.26 14.17 1.92
C MET A 126 42.41 13.84 2.87
N VAL A 127 42.41 12.64 3.46
CA VAL A 127 43.47 12.15 4.37
C VAL A 127 44.82 12.12 3.65
N SER A 128 44.85 11.64 2.41
CA SER A 128 46.08 11.62 1.60
C SER A 128 46.59 13.02 1.28
N ALA A 129 45.69 13.99 1.02
CA ALA A 129 46.06 15.38 0.77
C ALA A 129 46.70 16.06 2.00
N MET A 130 46.38 15.57 3.21
CA MET A 130 47.01 16.01 4.47
C MET A 130 48.32 15.27 4.78
N GLY A 131 48.75 14.32 3.93
CA GLY A 131 49.93 13.48 4.19
C GLY A 131 49.70 12.41 5.26
N GLU A 132 48.44 12.16 5.61
CA GLU A 132 48.06 11.13 6.58
C GLU A 132 47.62 9.84 5.88
N SER A 133 47.35 8.80 6.67
CA SER A 133 46.80 7.53 6.17
C SER A 133 45.68 7.05 7.10
N PHE A 134 44.82 6.17 6.59
CA PHE A 134 43.77 5.60 7.40
C PHE A 134 44.32 4.81 8.59
N GLY A 135 43.73 5.09 9.76
CA GLY A 135 44.00 4.38 10.99
C GLY A 135 43.49 2.93 10.94
N PRO A 136 43.89 2.09 11.91
CA PRO A 136 43.50 0.69 11.93
C PRO A 136 41.99 0.47 11.83
N LYS A 137 41.18 1.25 12.57
CA LYS A 137 39.72 1.10 12.59
C LYS A 137 39.09 1.36 11.22
N MET A 138 39.58 2.37 10.52
CA MET A 138 39.09 2.71 9.19
C MET A 138 39.50 1.65 8.16
N ARG A 139 40.70 1.07 8.29
CA ARG A 139 41.12 -0.04 7.42
C ARG A 139 40.27 -1.29 7.64
N ASP A 140 39.97 -1.63 8.89
CA ASP A 140 39.11 -2.77 9.23
C ASP A 140 37.69 -2.57 8.70
N TYR A 141 37.13 -1.36 8.88
CA TYR A 141 35.85 -0.97 8.28
C TYR A 141 35.85 -1.16 6.76
N VAL A 142 36.88 -0.68 6.05
CA VAL A 142 37.02 -0.84 4.59
C VAL A 142 37.14 -2.31 4.18
N GLN A 143 37.82 -3.14 4.97
CA GLN A 143 37.91 -4.57 4.70
C GLN A 143 36.55 -5.25 4.81
N VAL A 144 35.76 -4.95 5.84
CA VAL A 144 34.40 -5.48 5.99
C VAL A 144 33.51 -5.04 4.82
N LEU A 145 33.55 -3.76 4.44
CA LEU A 145 32.79 -3.28 3.27
C LEU A 145 33.16 -4.05 1.99
N ARG A 146 34.46 -4.28 1.76
CA ARG A 146 34.92 -5.06 0.59
C ARG A 146 34.46 -6.51 0.65
N ALA A 147 34.47 -7.12 1.84
CA ALA A 147 34.00 -8.49 2.05
C ALA A 147 32.49 -8.64 1.77
N ILE A 148 31.69 -7.64 2.14
CA ILE A 148 30.27 -7.58 1.80
C ILE A 148 30.08 -7.41 0.28
N VAL A 149 30.80 -6.47 -0.35
CA VAL A 149 30.64 -6.17 -1.78
C VAL A 149 31.03 -7.35 -2.68
N ASN A 150 32.10 -8.06 -2.33
CA ASN A 150 32.57 -9.22 -3.08
C ASN A 150 31.81 -10.52 -2.76
N GLY A 151 30.92 -10.50 -1.76
CA GLY A 151 30.11 -11.64 -1.33
C GLY A 151 30.85 -12.68 -0.47
N SER A 152 32.03 -12.35 0.06
CA SER A 152 32.75 -13.21 1.01
C SER A 152 32.20 -13.11 2.44
N ASP A 153 31.54 -12.01 2.78
CA ASP A 153 30.74 -11.91 4.00
C ASP A 153 29.30 -12.32 3.71
N THR A 154 28.95 -13.52 4.15
CA THR A 154 27.60 -14.09 4.04
C THR A 154 26.84 -14.09 5.37
N THR A 155 27.43 -13.48 6.41
CA THR A 155 26.90 -13.54 7.79
C THR A 155 26.34 -12.21 8.25
N SER A 156 26.87 -11.10 7.74
CA SER A 156 26.38 -9.77 8.08
C SER A 156 24.97 -9.55 7.56
N THR A 157 24.12 -9.01 8.45
CA THR A 157 22.74 -8.60 8.14
C THR A 157 22.58 -7.09 8.12
N VAL A 158 23.59 -6.35 8.60
CA VAL A 158 23.63 -4.88 8.67
C VAL A 158 25.03 -4.38 8.34
N LEU A 159 25.12 -3.12 7.93
CA LEU A 159 26.41 -2.49 7.67
C LEU A 159 27.10 -2.14 9.00
N PRO A 160 28.43 -2.32 9.13
CA PRO A 160 29.15 -1.78 10.28
C PRO A 160 29.04 -0.25 10.34
N THR A 161 29.12 0.30 11.55
CA THR A 161 29.17 1.76 11.76
C THR A 161 30.53 2.29 11.31
N ALA A 162 30.52 3.35 10.49
CA ALA A 162 31.75 4.02 10.08
C ALA A 162 32.46 4.66 11.30
N PRO A 163 33.80 4.60 11.38
CA PRO A 163 34.56 5.34 12.38
C PRO A 163 34.33 6.85 12.26
N SER A 164 34.23 7.55 13.40
CA SER A 164 34.09 9.01 13.43
C SER A 164 35.37 9.74 13.00
N GLU A 165 36.53 9.11 13.25
CA GLU A 165 37.85 9.64 12.94
C GLU A 165 38.57 8.69 11.98
N PRO A 166 38.95 9.13 10.76
CA PRO A 166 39.50 8.25 9.73
C PRO A 166 40.95 7.82 10.00
N THR A 167 41.68 8.55 10.84
CA THR A 167 43.12 8.35 11.08
C THR A 167 43.45 7.74 12.45
N GLN A 168 42.41 7.47 13.27
CA GLN A 168 42.54 6.84 14.59
C GLN A 168 42.42 5.30 14.58
#